data_AF-A0A7C1J5L6-F1
#
_entry.id   AF-A0A7C1J5L6-F1
#
_cell.length_a   1.000
_cell.length_b   1.000
_cell.length_c   1.000
_cell.angle_alpha   90.00
_cell.angle_beta   90.00
_cell.angle_gamma   90.00
#
_symmetry.space_group_name_H-M   'P 1'
#
loop_
_entity.id
_entity.type
_entity.pdbx_description
1 polymer ?
#
loop_
_entity_poly.entity_id
_entity_poly.type
_entity_poly.pdbx_seq_one_letter_code
_entity_poly.pdbx_strand_id
1 'polypeptide(L)'
;MFRMEVSESVGPCWWIDLFLLDTVVRDFLSRNRTTINLWRFHRRFNTDEAGHQFSFILYTTREVSETIESFVSGHEAIAVLQQAKLLRARVQRNDGSEIEATCDKSWPLSLQQAWPYYIMGVSQMVLDLVDRLRTFPRPAFNGLSVKNYEDYYTNLMAELTNVWKNWGSHAFFHHMNAIFGYERLIARPREFSAFLGSF
;
A
#
# COMPACT_ATOMS: atom_id res chain seq x y z
N MET A 1 1.24 -0.90 10.41
CA MET A 1 0.94 -2.18 9.75
C MET A 1 -0.53 -2.50 9.97
N PHE A 2 -1.20 -2.95 8.91
CA PHE A 2 -2.61 -3.27 8.86
C PHE A 2 -2.71 -4.71 8.38
N ARG A 3 -3.35 -5.58 9.17
CA ARG A 3 -3.58 -6.99 8.82
C ARG A 3 -5.06 -7.19 8.58
N MET A 4 -5.38 -7.69 7.40
CA MET A 4 -6.76 -7.93 7.00
C MET A 4 -7.13 -9.37 7.31
N GLU A 5 -8.37 -9.59 7.74
CA GLU A 5 -8.91 -10.94 7.86
C GLU A 5 -9.11 -11.50 6.45
N VAL A 6 -8.62 -12.71 6.21
CA VAL A 6 -8.73 -13.38 4.91
C VAL A 6 -9.76 -14.51 5.06
N SER A 7 -10.77 -14.50 4.19
CA SER A 7 -11.61 -15.68 4.00
C SER A 7 -10.95 -16.62 3.01
N GLU A 8 -10.74 -17.88 3.39
CA GLU A 8 -10.16 -18.91 2.52
C GLU A 8 -10.90 -19.06 1.18
N SER A 9 -12.21 -18.78 1.17
CA SER A 9 -13.08 -18.90 -0.01
C SER A 9 -13.04 -17.69 -0.97
N VAL A 10 -12.53 -16.54 -0.55
CA VAL A 10 -12.63 -15.27 -1.30
C VAL A 10 -11.25 -14.69 -1.66
N GLY A 11 -10.20 -15.08 -0.94
CA GLY A 11 -8.85 -14.53 -1.13
C GLY A 11 -8.69 -13.12 -0.54
N PRO A 12 -7.60 -12.40 -0.88
CA PRO A 12 -7.31 -11.07 -0.32
C PRO A 12 -8.32 -10.00 -0.79
N CYS A 13 -8.90 -9.28 0.16
CA CYS A 13 -9.80 -8.16 -0.12
C CYS A 13 -9.01 -6.88 -0.45
N TRP A 14 -8.45 -6.81 -1.66
CA TRP A 14 -7.58 -5.70 -2.09
C TRP A 14 -8.21 -4.30 -1.98
N TRP A 15 -9.54 -4.20 -1.89
CA TRP A 15 -10.24 -2.90 -1.81
C TRP A 15 -9.90 -2.21 -0.50
N ILE A 16 -9.62 -2.99 0.55
CA ILE A 16 -9.19 -2.49 1.87
C ILE A 16 -7.84 -1.78 1.75
N ASP A 17 -6.90 -2.31 0.96
CA ASP A 17 -5.59 -1.68 0.74
C ASP A 17 -5.76 -0.31 0.08
N LEU A 18 -6.65 -0.23 -0.92
CA LEU A 18 -6.93 1.02 -1.62
C LEU A 18 -7.67 2.02 -0.72
N PHE A 19 -8.61 1.53 0.09
CA PHE A 19 -9.30 2.30 1.12
C PHE A 19 -8.30 2.88 2.12
N LEU A 20 -7.37 2.08 2.66
CA LEU A 20 -6.36 2.52 3.62
C LEU A 20 -5.36 3.51 3.01
N LEU A 21 -4.94 3.28 1.76
CA LEU A 21 -4.07 4.21 1.02
C LEU A 21 -4.76 5.56 0.85
N ASP A 22 -6.02 5.55 0.45
CA ASP A 22 -6.71 6.79 0.15
C ASP A 22 -7.23 7.56 1.37
N THR A 23 -7.53 6.86 2.45
CA THR A 23 -8.05 7.46 3.67
C THR A 23 -6.90 7.76 4.61
N VAL A 24 -6.37 6.72 5.24
CA VAL A 24 -5.41 6.83 6.33
C VAL A 24 -4.07 7.39 5.85
N VAL A 25 -3.50 6.86 4.78
CA VAL A 25 -2.18 7.31 4.29
C VAL A 25 -2.27 8.73 3.74
N ARG A 26 -3.27 9.03 2.90
CA ARG A 26 -3.48 10.38 2.37
C ARG A 26 -3.69 11.41 3.49
N ASP A 27 -4.55 11.11 4.45
CA ASP A 27 -4.88 12.04 5.55
C ASP A 27 -3.69 12.24 6.48
N PHE A 28 -2.83 11.22 6.67
CA PHE A 28 -1.60 11.39 7.43
C PHE A 28 -0.58 12.26 6.69
N LEU A 29 -0.36 11.98 5.40
CA LEU A 29 0.59 12.71 4.57
C LEU A 29 0.17 14.17 4.40
N SER A 30 -1.12 14.48 4.24
CA SER A 30 -1.60 15.86 4.09
C SER A 30 -1.31 16.74 5.30
N ARG A 31 -1.27 16.15 6.51
CA ARG A 31 -0.97 16.84 7.77
C ARG A 31 0.53 16.95 8.08
N ASN A 32 1.34 16.01 7.58
CA ASN A 32 2.73 15.82 8.00
C ASN A 32 3.74 15.86 6.83
N ARG A 33 3.34 16.36 5.66
CA ARG A 33 4.17 16.25 4.44
C ARG A 33 5.57 16.83 4.59
N THR A 34 5.72 17.90 5.36
CA THR A 34 6.99 18.60 5.56
C THR A 34 7.92 17.91 6.55
N THR A 35 7.43 16.95 7.34
CA THR A 35 8.18 16.25 8.39
C THR A 35 8.48 14.79 8.07
N ILE A 36 8.02 14.31 6.92
CA ILE A 36 8.24 12.94 6.43
C ILE A 36 9.27 12.99 5.31
N ASN A 37 10.44 12.41 5.56
CA ASN A 37 11.54 12.40 4.59
C ASN A 37 11.30 11.36 3.50
N LEU A 38 10.93 10.14 3.92
CA LEU A 38 10.65 9.03 3.03
C LEU A 38 9.41 8.29 3.52
N TRP A 39 8.61 7.81 2.58
CA TRP A 39 7.49 6.94 2.87
C TRP A 39 7.18 6.01 1.73
N ARG A 40 6.54 4.89 2.05
CA ARG A 40 6.00 3.98 1.06
C ARG A 40 4.85 3.19 1.64
N PHE A 41 4.00 2.65 0.78
CA PHE A 41 3.16 1.55 1.17
C PHE A 41 3.69 0.23 0.60
N HIS A 42 3.36 -0.87 1.26
CA HIS A 42 3.69 -2.21 0.82
C HIS A 42 2.47 -3.10 1.00
N ARG A 43 2.13 -3.84 -0.06
CA ARG A 43 1.04 -4.82 -0.08
C ARG A 43 1.64 -6.21 -0.14
N ARG A 44 1.17 -7.10 0.71
CA ARG A 44 1.61 -8.50 0.75
C ARG A 44 0.40 -9.39 0.95
N PHE A 45 0.37 -10.49 0.23
CA PHE A 45 -0.49 -11.62 0.53
C PHE A 45 0.36 -12.89 0.47
N ASN A 46 0.23 -13.73 1.49
CA ASN A 46 0.77 -15.07 1.51
C ASN A 46 -0.16 -15.96 2.35
N THR A 47 -0.06 -17.28 2.21
CA THR A 47 -0.82 -18.26 2.99
C THR A 47 -0.21 -18.53 4.38
N ASP A 48 0.79 -17.76 4.78
CA ASP A 48 1.41 -17.83 6.11
C ASP A 48 0.63 -17.02 7.16
N GLU A 49 1.05 -17.11 8.43
CA GLU A 49 0.44 -16.39 9.55
C GLU A 49 0.40 -14.86 9.38
N ALA A 50 1.26 -14.32 8.52
CA ALA A 50 1.26 -12.89 8.24
C ALA A 50 0.11 -12.51 7.28
N GLY A 51 -0.36 -13.42 6.43
CA GLY A 51 -1.60 -13.27 5.66
C GLY A 51 -1.61 -12.08 4.70
N HIS A 52 -2.78 -11.43 4.59
CA HIS A 52 -2.95 -10.18 3.84
C HIS A 52 -2.54 -8.98 4.69
N GLN A 53 -1.54 -8.23 4.21
CA GLN A 53 -0.98 -7.08 4.92
C GLN A 53 -0.87 -5.85 4.02
N PHE A 54 -1.28 -4.72 4.59
CA PHE A 54 -0.95 -3.39 4.10
C PHE A 54 -0.03 -2.71 5.11
N SER A 55 1.13 -2.26 4.66
CA SER A 55 2.12 -1.59 5.52
C SER A 55 2.38 -0.19 5.00
N PHE A 56 2.12 0.81 5.83
CA PHE A 56 2.61 2.17 5.62
C PHE A 56 3.90 2.33 6.43
N ILE A 57 5.00 2.58 5.72
CA ILE A 57 6.35 2.67 6.27
C ILE A 57 6.83 4.10 6.10
N LEU A 58 7.37 4.68 7.18
CA LEU A 58 7.71 6.09 7.31
C LEU A 58 9.13 6.23 7.86
N TYR A 59 9.87 7.20 7.33
CA TYR A 59 11.10 7.73 7.91
C TYR A 59 10.80 9.13 8.38
N THR A 60 10.76 9.31 9.70
CA THR A 60 10.28 10.53 10.33
C THR A 60 10.98 10.77 11.67
N THR A 61 10.76 11.94 12.26
CA THR A 61 11.33 12.30 13.55
C THR A 61 10.66 11.51 14.67
N ARG A 62 11.34 11.45 15.83
CA ARG A 62 10.76 10.87 17.04
C ARG A 62 9.43 11.53 17.43
N GLU A 63 9.35 12.85 17.31
CA GLU A 63 8.14 13.62 17.61
C GLU A 63 6.94 13.15 16.78
N VAL A 64 7.09 13.03 15.46
CA VAL A 64 6.01 12.54 14.59
C VAL A 64 5.69 11.08 14.91
N SER A 65 6.70 10.24 15.18
CA SER A 65 6.48 8.82 15.49
C SER A 65 5.66 8.60 16.77
N GLU A 66 5.75 9.53 17.72
CA GLU A 66 4.95 9.55 18.94
C GLU A 66 3.46 9.83 18.66
N THR A 67 3.14 10.57 17.59
CA THR A 67 1.76 10.90 17.21
C THR A 67 1.05 9.82 16.37
N ILE A 68 1.80 8.94 15.69
CA ILE A 68 1.23 7.99 14.72
C ILE A 68 0.20 7.06 15.36
N GLU A 69 0.47 6.60 16.58
CA GLU A 69 -0.43 5.67 17.27
C GLU A 69 -1.77 6.32 17.58
N SER A 70 -1.76 7.54 18.13
CA SER A 70 -2.98 8.32 18.36
C SER A 70 -3.72 8.64 17.05
N PHE A 71 -2.98 8.93 15.97
CA PHE A 71 -3.58 9.16 14.66
C PHE A 71 -4.32 7.91 14.16
N VAL A 72 -3.66 6.74 14.20
CA VAL A 72 -4.25 5.48 13.72
C VAL A 72 -5.43 5.05 14.59
N SER A 73 -5.32 5.13 15.92
CA SER A 73 -6.40 4.71 16.83
C SER A 73 -7.61 5.64 16.76
N GLY A 74 -7.42 6.92 16.46
CA GLY A 74 -8.48 7.91 16.35
C GLY A 74 -9.09 8.06 14.95
N HIS A 75 -8.60 7.32 13.95
CA HIS A 75 -9.03 7.52 12.56
C HIS A 75 -10.36 6.79 12.27
N GLU A 76 -11.35 7.52 11.77
CA GLU A 76 -12.70 6.98 11.48
C GLU A 76 -12.66 5.79 10.50
N ALA A 77 -11.83 5.88 9.46
CA ALA A 77 -11.61 4.79 8.51
C ALA A 77 -11.15 3.47 9.18
N ILE A 78 -10.31 3.56 10.22
CA ILE A 78 -9.85 2.39 10.97
C ILE A 78 -10.98 1.82 11.83
N ALA A 79 -11.73 2.70 12.49
CA ALA A 79 -12.89 2.29 13.28
C ALA A 79 -13.94 1.54 12.45
N VAL A 80 -14.24 2.02 11.23
CA VAL A 80 -15.16 1.36 10.28
C VAL A 80 -14.73 -0.09 10.01
N LEU A 81 -13.45 -0.30 9.66
CA LEU A 81 -12.95 -1.64 9.32
C LEU A 81 -12.84 -2.56 10.54
N GLN A 82 -12.51 -2.01 11.72
CA GLN A 82 -12.47 -2.78 12.97
C GLN A 82 -13.86 -3.21 13.43
N GLN A 83 -14.87 -2.34 13.34
CA GLN A 83 -16.27 -2.67 13.65
C GLN A 83 -16.81 -3.76 12.73
N ALA A 84 -16.44 -3.71 11.45
CA ALA A 84 -16.76 -4.74 10.46
C ALA A 84 -15.93 -6.03 10.63
N LYS A 85 -14.99 -6.08 11.59
CA LYS A 85 -14.06 -7.20 11.83
C LYS A 85 -13.20 -7.55 10.60
N LEU A 86 -12.86 -6.56 9.78
CA LEU A 86 -12.04 -6.74 8.58
C LEU A 86 -10.57 -6.40 8.79
N LEU A 87 -10.23 -5.75 9.90
CA LEU A 87 -8.90 -5.17 10.11
C LEU A 87 -8.41 -5.30 11.55
N ARG A 88 -7.14 -5.67 11.69
CA ARG A 88 -6.32 -5.44 12.89
C ARG A 88 -5.18 -4.49 12.56
N ALA A 89 -5.15 -3.33 13.22
CA ALA A 89 -4.10 -2.34 13.05
C ALA A 89 -3.04 -2.46 14.16
N ARG A 90 -1.77 -2.29 13.79
CA ARG A 90 -0.64 -2.25 14.72
C ARG A 90 0.40 -1.24 14.27
N VAL A 91 0.80 -0.36 15.16
CA VAL A 91 1.98 0.50 14.96
C VAL A 91 3.22 -0.25 15.45
N GLN A 92 4.29 -0.19 14.67
CA GLN A 92 5.59 -0.76 15.02
C GLN A 92 6.62 0.35 14.82
N ARG A 93 7.41 0.60 15.87
CA ARG A 93 8.55 1.51 15.80
C ARG A 93 9.80 0.67 15.58
N ASN A 94 10.64 1.12 14.66
CA ASN A 94 11.98 0.61 14.49
C ASN A 94 12.91 1.78 14.76
N ASP A 95 13.80 1.63 15.74
CA ASP A 95 14.72 2.69 16.16
C ASP A 95 15.94 2.77 15.23
N GLY A 96 16.02 1.93 14.19
CA GLY A 96 17.04 2.00 13.15
C GLY A 96 16.99 3.33 12.39
N SER A 97 18.12 4.02 12.34
CA SER A 97 18.29 5.30 11.65
C SER A 97 18.62 5.14 10.16
N GLU A 98 18.91 3.92 9.71
CA GLU A 98 19.41 3.63 8.37
C GLU A 98 18.26 3.56 7.35
N ILE A 99 18.48 4.17 6.18
CA ILE A 99 17.48 4.21 5.11
C ILE A 99 17.17 2.81 4.54
N GLU A 100 18.14 1.90 4.59
CA GLU A 100 18.04 0.52 4.14
C GLU A 100 17.29 -0.41 5.12
N ALA A 101 16.96 0.03 6.34
CA ALA A 101 16.52 -0.84 7.43
C ALA A 101 15.27 -1.70 7.12
N THR A 102 14.46 -1.29 6.14
CA THR A 102 13.24 -2.00 5.71
C THR A 102 13.35 -2.69 4.34
N CYS A 103 14.55 -2.76 3.77
CA CYS A 103 14.83 -3.38 2.49
C CYS A 103 15.09 -4.89 2.61
N ASP A 104 15.08 -5.58 1.47
CA ASP A 104 15.47 -6.99 1.39
C ASP A 104 16.98 -7.12 1.62
N LYS A 105 17.36 -7.83 2.70
CA LYS A 105 18.75 -8.02 3.09
C LYS A 105 19.59 -8.80 2.08
N SER A 106 18.94 -9.51 1.14
CA SER A 106 19.64 -10.22 0.06
C SER A 106 20.16 -9.28 -1.03
N TRP A 107 19.71 -8.04 -1.10
CA TRP A 107 20.14 -7.08 -2.10
C TRP A 107 21.51 -6.49 -1.78
N PRO A 108 22.31 -6.08 -2.78
CA PRO A 108 23.50 -5.27 -2.53
C PRO A 108 23.14 -3.99 -1.78
N LEU A 109 24.03 -3.54 -0.88
CA LEU A 109 23.79 -2.35 -0.05
C LEU A 109 23.45 -1.09 -0.87
N SER A 110 24.12 -0.91 -2.02
CA SER A 110 23.83 0.20 -2.93
C SER A 110 22.37 0.23 -3.40
N LEU A 111 21.79 -0.94 -3.68
CA LEU A 111 20.38 -1.05 -4.04
C LEU A 111 19.48 -0.80 -2.82
N GLN A 112 19.82 -1.37 -1.66
CA GLN A 112 19.05 -1.15 -0.44
C GLN A 112 18.97 0.35 -0.05
N GLN A 113 20.04 1.10 -0.27
CA GLN A 113 20.10 2.54 0.02
C GLN A 113 19.38 3.40 -1.03
N ALA A 114 19.41 3.03 -2.30
CA ALA A 114 18.74 3.76 -3.38
C ALA A 114 17.23 3.47 -3.46
N TRP A 115 16.83 2.24 -3.14
CA TRP A 115 15.47 1.75 -3.35
C TRP A 115 14.36 2.53 -2.63
N PRO A 116 14.52 2.99 -1.36
CA PRO A 116 13.52 3.79 -0.67
C PRO A 116 13.04 5.02 -1.45
N TYR A 117 13.96 5.70 -2.16
CA TYR A 117 13.63 6.85 -3.00
C TYR A 117 12.77 6.46 -4.21
N TYR A 118 13.17 5.40 -4.91
CA TYR A 118 12.42 4.89 -6.06
C TYR A 118 11.01 4.47 -5.68
N ILE A 119 10.87 3.64 -4.64
CA ILE A 119 9.56 3.10 -4.24
C ILE A 119 8.64 4.16 -3.63
N MET A 120 9.19 5.22 -3.01
CA MET A 120 8.40 6.37 -2.60
C MET A 120 7.78 7.08 -3.80
N GLY A 121 8.54 7.30 -4.88
CA GLY A 121 8.03 7.87 -6.13
C GLY A 121 6.90 7.03 -6.73
N VAL A 122 7.08 5.70 -6.77
CA VAL A 122 6.02 4.76 -7.19
C VAL A 122 4.80 4.84 -6.26
N SER A 123 5.01 4.93 -4.95
CA SER A 123 3.91 5.02 -3.97
C SER A 123 3.11 6.31 -4.14
N GLN A 124 3.81 7.45 -4.31
CA GLN A 124 3.19 8.75 -4.57
C GLN A 124 2.40 8.73 -5.88
N MET A 125 2.95 8.14 -6.94
CA MET A 125 2.26 8.02 -8.22
C MET A 125 0.96 7.24 -8.10
N VAL A 126 0.93 6.12 -7.36
CA VAL A 126 -0.32 5.37 -7.13
C VAL A 126 -1.31 6.22 -6.35
N LEU A 127 -0.87 6.93 -5.31
CA LEU A 127 -1.72 7.83 -4.55
C LEU A 127 -2.32 8.96 -5.43
N ASP A 128 -1.56 9.47 -6.39
CA ASP A 128 -2.00 10.50 -7.34
C ASP A 128 -2.97 9.92 -8.39
N LEU A 129 -2.73 8.70 -8.88
CA LEU A 129 -3.67 8.01 -9.78
C LEU A 129 -5.01 7.76 -9.10
N VAL A 130 -4.99 7.35 -7.83
CA VAL A 130 -6.21 7.19 -7.03
C VAL A 130 -7.01 8.48 -6.95
N ASP A 131 -6.35 9.64 -6.87
CA ASP A 131 -7.03 10.93 -6.86
C ASP A 131 -7.64 11.25 -8.23
N ARG A 132 -6.88 11.04 -9.31
CA ARG A 132 -7.28 11.35 -10.69
C ARG A 132 -8.36 10.43 -11.25
N LEU A 133 -8.44 9.18 -10.78
CA LEU A 133 -9.40 8.19 -11.27
C LEU A 133 -10.74 8.23 -10.53
N ARG A 134 -10.87 9.05 -9.48
CA ARG A 134 -12.15 9.23 -8.80
C ARG A 134 -13.12 9.93 -9.73
N THR A 135 -14.25 9.29 -9.96
CA THR A 135 -15.40 9.89 -10.64
C THR A 135 -16.37 10.55 -9.66
N PHE A 136 -16.37 10.11 -8.40
CA PHE A 136 -17.24 10.63 -7.35
C PHE A 136 -16.43 10.94 -6.08
N PRO A 137 -16.90 11.90 -5.25
CA PRO A 137 -16.33 12.13 -3.93
C PRO A 137 -16.31 10.85 -3.09
N ARG A 138 -15.30 10.73 -2.24
CA ARG A 138 -15.22 9.64 -1.25
C ARG A 138 -16.48 9.66 -0.36
N PRO A 139 -17.10 8.50 -0.08
CA PRO A 139 -18.21 8.44 0.87
C PRO A 139 -17.78 8.94 2.25
N ALA A 140 -18.63 9.74 2.90
CA ALA A 140 -18.37 10.22 4.27
C ALA A 140 -18.41 9.07 5.29
N PHE A 141 -17.76 9.25 6.44
CA PHE A 141 -17.80 8.32 7.56
C PHE A 141 -19.02 8.57 8.48
N ASN A 142 -20.22 8.59 7.90
CA ASN A 142 -21.47 8.96 8.62
C ASN A 142 -22.38 7.75 8.91
N GLY A 143 -21.79 6.62 9.30
CA GLY A 143 -22.55 5.40 9.64
C GLY A 143 -23.02 4.58 8.43
N LEU A 144 -22.39 4.77 7.26
CA LEU A 144 -22.62 3.91 6.11
C LEU A 144 -22.20 2.47 6.40
N SER A 145 -22.92 1.52 5.81
CA SER A 145 -22.49 0.12 5.78
C SER A 145 -21.12 0.00 5.14
N VAL A 146 -20.30 -0.91 5.66
CA VAL A 146 -19.00 -1.26 5.08
C VAL A 146 -19.09 -1.59 3.58
N LYS A 147 -20.25 -2.12 3.15
CA LYS A 147 -20.54 -2.45 1.77
C LYS A 147 -20.46 -1.25 0.82
N ASN A 148 -20.83 -0.05 1.27
CA ASN A 148 -20.74 1.15 0.44
C ASN A 148 -19.28 1.53 0.14
N TYR A 149 -18.38 1.32 1.10
CA TYR A 149 -16.95 1.52 0.88
C TYR A 149 -16.38 0.43 -0.01
N GLU A 150 -16.76 -0.82 0.23
CA GLU A 150 -16.35 -1.96 -0.62
C GLU A 150 -16.71 -1.73 -2.08
N ASP A 151 -17.96 -1.36 -2.38
CA ASP A 151 -18.42 -1.14 -3.76
C ASP A 151 -17.68 0.03 -4.41
N TYR A 152 -17.50 1.14 -3.67
CA TYR A 152 -16.75 2.31 -4.16
C TYR A 152 -15.29 1.96 -4.49
N TYR A 153 -14.57 1.31 -3.56
CA TYR A 153 -13.15 0.99 -3.74
C TYR A 153 -12.91 -0.19 -4.67
N THR A 154 -13.87 -1.10 -4.83
CA THR A 154 -13.82 -2.15 -5.85
C THR A 154 -13.89 -1.54 -7.25
N ASN A 155 -14.81 -0.60 -7.49
CA ASN A 155 -14.90 0.11 -8.76
C ASN A 155 -13.64 0.95 -9.04
N LEU A 156 -13.16 1.71 -8.06
CA LEU A 156 -11.93 2.51 -8.23
C LEU A 156 -10.70 1.64 -8.49
N MET A 157 -10.63 0.45 -7.89
CA MET A 157 -9.55 -0.49 -8.17
C MET A 157 -9.67 -1.10 -9.57
N ALA A 158 -10.87 -1.35 -10.07
CA ALA A 158 -11.06 -1.80 -11.45
C ALA A 158 -10.48 -0.78 -12.44
N GLU A 159 -10.73 0.52 -12.21
CA GLU A 159 -10.13 1.61 -13.01
C GLU A 159 -8.61 1.65 -12.90
N LEU A 160 -8.06 1.58 -11.68
CA LEU A 160 -6.60 1.53 -11.46
C LEU A 160 -5.97 0.31 -12.14
N THR A 161 -6.65 -0.83 -12.10
CA THR A 161 -6.22 -2.07 -12.76
C THR A 161 -6.28 -1.94 -14.27
N ASN A 162 -7.30 -1.27 -14.80
CA ASN A 162 -7.42 -0.96 -16.22
C ASN A 162 -6.25 -0.07 -16.69
N VAL A 163 -5.89 0.93 -15.88
CA VAL A 163 -4.68 1.75 -16.15
C VAL A 163 -3.43 0.89 -16.21
N TRP A 164 -3.22 0.04 -15.20
CA TRP A 164 -2.06 -0.85 -15.15
C TRP A 164 -1.99 -1.81 -16.34
N LYS A 165 -3.10 -2.49 -16.67
CA LYS A 165 -3.15 -3.50 -17.74
C LYS A 165 -2.89 -2.93 -19.13
N ASN A 166 -3.46 -1.76 -19.44
CA ASN A 166 -3.39 -1.22 -20.79
C ASN A 166 -2.16 -0.34 -21.04
N TRP A 167 -1.72 0.43 -20.05
CA TRP A 167 -0.61 1.37 -20.22
C TRP A 167 0.62 1.02 -19.39
N GLY A 168 0.54 0.07 -18.46
CA GLY A 168 1.64 -0.19 -17.55
C GLY A 168 2.91 -0.74 -18.21
N SER A 169 2.77 -1.46 -19.32
CA SER A 169 3.92 -1.90 -20.13
C SER A 169 4.74 -0.72 -20.66
N HIS A 170 4.07 0.31 -21.18
CA HIS A 170 4.74 1.50 -21.70
C HIS A 170 5.14 2.45 -20.57
N ALA A 171 4.18 2.87 -19.74
CA ALA A 171 4.41 3.87 -18.71
C ALA A 171 5.42 3.43 -17.65
N PHE A 172 5.40 2.15 -17.25
CA PHE A 172 6.23 1.65 -16.15
C PHE A 172 7.40 0.82 -16.65
N PHE A 173 7.15 -0.27 -17.38
CA PHE A 173 8.24 -1.19 -17.75
C PHE A 173 9.18 -0.60 -18.79
N HIS A 174 8.67 0.00 -19.87
CA HIS A 174 9.52 0.60 -20.91
C HIS A 174 10.37 1.75 -20.36
N HIS A 175 9.78 2.72 -19.65
CA HIS A 175 10.54 3.85 -19.10
C HIS A 175 11.50 3.43 -17.99
N MET A 176 11.14 2.47 -17.15
CA MET A 176 12.07 1.92 -16.16
C MET A 176 13.23 1.19 -16.85
N ASN A 177 12.99 0.44 -17.92
CA ASN A 177 14.10 -0.21 -18.61
C ASN A 177 14.99 0.81 -19.36
N ALA A 178 14.40 1.88 -19.89
CA ALA A 178 15.10 2.95 -20.59
C ALA A 178 16.16 3.64 -19.71
N ILE A 179 15.86 3.92 -18.43
CA ILE A 179 16.83 4.53 -17.50
C ILE A 179 18.03 3.63 -17.19
N PHE A 180 17.89 2.31 -17.40
CA PHE A 180 18.97 1.33 -17.28
C PHE A 180 19.58 0.93 -18.64
N GLY A 181 19.37 1.73 -19.69
CA GLY A 181 19.98 1.50 -21.00
C GLY A 181 19.33 0.38 -21.81
N TYR A 182 18.06 0.03 -21.54
CA TYR A 182 17.32 -1.03 -22.22
C TYR A 182 17.94 -2.44 -22.07
N GLU A 183 18.72 -2.66 -21.02
CA GLU A 183 19.28 -3.97 -20.73
C GLU A 183 18.20 -5.04 -20.52
N ARG A 184 18.55 -6.30 -20.78
CA ARG A 184 17.59 -7.40 -20.62
C ARG A 184 17.35 -7.69 -19.14
N LEU A 185 16.11 -7.51 -18.70
CA LEU A 185 15.68 -7.92 -17.37
C LEU A 185 15.43 -9.44 -17.33
N ILE A 186 16.11 -10.14 -16.41
CA ILE A 186 15.81 -11.54 -16.10
C ILE A 186 14.69 -11.54 -15.05
N ALA A 187 13.44 -11.54 -15.52
CA ALA A 187 12.29 -11.70 -14.64
C ALA A 187 12.11 -13.18 -14.30
N ARG A 188 12.44 -13.56 -13.05
CA ARG A 188 12.06 -14.87 -12.52
C ARG A 188 10.69 -14.73 -11.89
N PRO A 189 9.66 -15.46 -12.36
CA PRO A 189 8.40 -15.50 -11.64
C PRO A 189 8.68 -16.01 -10.23
N ARG A 190 8.24 -15.27 -9.21
CA ARG A 190 8.09 -15.85 -7.88
C ARG A 190 6.90 -16.79 -7.98
N GLU A 191 7.08 -18.05 -7.60
CA GLU A 191 5.95 -18.98 -7.48
C GLU A 191 4.96 -18.38 -6.48
N PHE A 192 3.82 -17.91 -6.98
CA PHE A 192 2.67 -17.66 -6.14
C PHE A 192 2.05 -19.03 -5.87
N SER A 193 2.43 -19.66 -4.77
CA SER A 193 1.74 -20.84 -4.26
C SER A 193 0.40 -20.42 -3.64
N ALA A 194 -0.56 -20.04 -4.47
CA ALA A 194 -1.99 -20.07 -4.17
C ALA A 194 -2.81 -19.90 -5.45
N PHE A 195 -3.81 -20.79 -5.64
CA PHE A 195 -4.87 -20.76 -6.66
C PHE A 195 -4.57 -21.33 -8.05
N LEU A 196 -4.18 -22.60 -8.11
CA LEU A 196 -4.64 -23.49 -9.20
C LEU A 196 -5.50 -24.61 -8.59
N GLY A 197 -6.74 -24.27 -8.24
CA GLY A 197 -7.82 -25.23 -8.07
C GLY A 197 -8.57 -25.35 -9.40
N SER A 198 -8.35 -26.47 -10.09
CA SER A 198 -9.29 -27.17 -10.99
C SER A 198 -10.22 -26.36 -11.89
N PHE A 199 -9.94 -26.40 -13.19
CA PHE A 199 -10.96 -26.73 -14.20
C PHE A 199 -10.61 -28.11 -14.78
#